data_AF-A0A7Y9I2A3-F1
#
_entry.id   AF-A0A7Y9I2A3-F1
#
_cell.length_a   1.000
_cell.length_b   1.000
_cell.length_c   1.000
_cell.angle_alpha   90.00
_cell.angle_beta   90.00
_cell.angle_gamma   90.00
#
_symmetry.space_group_name_H-M   'P 1'
#
loop_
_entity.id
_entity.type
_entity.pdbx_description
1 polymer ?
#
loop_
_entity_poly.entity_id
_entity_poly.type
_entity_poly.pdbx_seq_one_letter_code
_entity_poly.pdbx_strand_id
1 'polypeptide(L)'
;MGAMLVGAALNPHWAQLSETDRLILITMAHTALDNSRTGDRPARVYWAGHEYLMAVLLGHEPDPGTPEWEAARKRVQRSIGRLIAAGTIERVDNATGQKRTRYRIRLDEFNQPELPTETE
;
A
#
# COMPACT_ATOMS: atom_id res chain seq x y z
N MET A 1 -2.44 8.65 11.32
CA MET A 1 -2.57 7.27 10.80
C MET A 1 -1.94 6.21 11.69
N GLY A 2 -1.12 6.54 12.70
CA GLY A 2 -0.43 5.53 13.54
C GLY A 2 -1.33 4.44 14.12
N ALA A 3 -2.44 4.79 14.77
CA ALA A 3 -3.36 3.79 15.35
C ALA A 3 -4.11 2.95 14.29
N MET A 4 -4.47 3.53 13.14
CA MET A 4 -5.12 2.78 12.04
C MET A 4 -4.14 1.85 11.33
N LEU A 5 -2.88 2.25 11.16
CA LEU A 5 -1.84 1.39 10.63
C LEU A 5 -1.61 0.18 11.55
N VAL A 6 -1.58 0.42 12.86
CA VAL A 6 -1.48 -0.66 13.87
C VAL A 6 -2.71 -1.56 13.80
N GLY A 7 -3.92 -1.00 13.75
CA GLY A 7 -5.16 -1.78 13.63
C GLY A 7 -5.19 -2.63 12.36
N ALA A 8 -4.72 -2.10 11.23
CA ALA A 8 -4.66 -2.83 9.97
C ALA A 8 -3.51 -3.86 9.95
N ALA A 9 -2.37 -3.59 10.60
CA ALA A 9 -1.29 -4.55 10.78
C ALA A 9 -1.70 -5.78 11.61
N LEU A 10 -2.70 -5.61 12.49
CA LEU A 10 -3.31 -6.68 13.26
C LEU A 10 -4.40 -7.44 12.48
N ASN A 11 -4.70 -7.06 11.24
CA ASN A 11 -5.68 -7.76 10.40
C ASN A 11 -5.17 -9.18 10.06
N PRO A 12 -5.91 -10.25 10.42
CA PRO A 12 -5.51 -11.62 10.10
C PRO A 12 -5.32 -11.89 8.60
N HIS A 13 -6.03 -11.16 7.74
CA HIS A 13 -5.84 -11.26 6.28
C HIS A 13 -4.43 -10.81 5.85
N TRP A 14 -3.78 -9.92 6.60
CA TRP A 14 -2.39 -9.53 6.34
C TRP A 14 -1.39 -10.59 6.77
N ALA A 15 -1.77 -11.54 7.63
CA ALA A 15 -0.89 -12.67 7.96
C ALA A 15 -0.59 -13.53 6.71
N GLN A 16 -1.48 -13.53 5.72
CA GLN A 16 -1.34 -14.25 4.45
C GLN A 16 -0.45 -13.50 3.44
N LEU A 17 -0.19 -12.21 3.67
CA LEU A 17 0.69 -11.42 2.80
C LEU A 17 2.15 -11.84 3.00
N SER A 18 2.95 -11.85 1.94
CA SER A 18 4.38 -12.07 2.10
C SER A 18 5.02 -10.91 2.88
N GLU A 19 6.18 -11.13 3.48
CA GLU A 19 6.91 -10.07 4.18
C GLU A 19 7.19 -8.87 3.28
N THR A 20 7.47 -9.12 2.01
CA THR A 20 7.65 -8.08 0.97
C THR A 20 6.38 -7.27 0.75
N ASP A 21 5.22 -7.93 0.65
CA ASP A 21 3.94 -7.24 0.43
C ASP A 21 3.57 -6.40 1.66
N ARG A 22 3.81 -6.93 2.87
CA ARG A 22 3.62 -6.20 4.13
C ARG A 22 4.51 -4.98 4.23
N LEU A 23 5.80 -5.12 3.92
CA LEU A 23 6.74 -4.00 3.93
C LEU A 23 6.27 -2.89 2.98
N ILE A 24 5.91 -3.25 1.73
CA ILE A 24 5.40 -2.29 0.76
C ILE A 24 4.12 -1.61 1.27
N LEU A 25 3.17 -2.37 1.82
CA LEU A 25 1.92 -1.82 2.32
C LEU A 25 2.14 -0.86 3.49
N ILE A 26 3.01 -1.23 4.44
CA ILE A 26 3.40 -0.37 5.57
C ILE A 26 4.07 0.91 5.06
N THR A 27 5.01 0.79 4.11
CA THR A 27 5.67 1.95 3.49
C THR A 27 4.68 2.86 2.79
N MET A 28 3.75 2.30 2.02
CA MET A 28 2.69 3.06 1.35
C MET A 28 1.81 3.79 2.36
N ALA A 29 1.42 3.12 3.45
CA ALA A 29 0.58 3.71 4.49
C ALA A 29 1.31 4.74 5.35
N HIS A 30 2.61 4.56 5.58
CA HIS A 30 3.45 5.53 6.28
C HIS A 30 3.66 6.81 5.48
N THR A 31 3.78 6.70 4.15
CA THR A 31 4.03 7.84 3.24
C THR A 31 2.76 8.43 2.64
N ALA A 32 1.63 7.73 2.74
CA ALA A 32 0.33 8.30 2.42
C ALA A 32 0.10 9.56 3.27
N LEU A 33 -0.47 10.60 2.67
CA LEU A 33 -0.73 11.83 3.40
C LEU A 33 -1.78 11.57 4.49
N ASP A 34 -1.38 11.84 5.74
CA ASP A 34 -2.19 11.63 6.94
C ASP A 34 -3.34 12.64 7.04
N ASN A 35 -3.12 13.83 6.50
CA ASN A 35 -4.02 14.97 6.65
C ASN A 35 -4.68 15.34 5.32
N SER A 36 -6.01 15.20 5.26
CA SER A 36 -6.86 16.10 4.46
C SER A 36 -6.76 17.51 5.03
N ARG A 37 -5.61 18.17 4.84
CA ARG A 37 -5.44 19.58 5.21
C ARG A 37 -5.86 20.43 4.02
N THR A 38 -7.10 20.91 4.09
CA THR A 38 -7.64 22.02 3.29
C THR A 38 -7.69 21.78 1.78
N GLY A 39 -8.88 21.45 1.27
CA GLY A 39 -9.17 21.39 -0.17
C GLY A 39 -8.80 20.07 -0.84
N ASP A 40 -9.83 19.36 -1.30
CA ASP A 40 -9.87 18.41 -2.44
C ASP A 40 -8.84 17.26 -2.53
N ARG A 41 -8.04 17.00 -1.49
CA ARG A 41 -7.15 15.84 -1.46
C ARG A 41 -7.80 14.67 -0.74
N PRO A 42 -8.06 13.54 -1.42
CA PRO A 42 -8.58 12.35 -0.75
C PRO A 42 -7.52 11.85 0.25
N ALA A 43 -7.94 11.67 1.51
CA ALA A 43 -7.12 11.01 2.52
C ALA A 43 -6.73 9.59 2.05
N ARG A 44 -5.64 9.05 2.59
CA ARG A 44 -5.18 7.66 2.34
C ARG A 44 -4.75 7.36 0.91
N VAL A 45 -4.23 8.37 0.22
CA VAL A 45 -3.66 8.20 -1.11
C VAL A 45 -2.15 8.19 -1.03
N TYR A 46 -1.56 7.06 -1.40
CA TYR A 46 -0.15 6.95 -1.71
C TYR A 46 0.11 7.58 -3.09
N TRP A 47 1.02 8.55 -3.13
CA TRP A 47 1.36 9.34 -4.32
C TRP A 47 2.86 9.35 -4.63
N ALA A 48 3.62 8.36 -4.14
CA ALA A 48 5.03 8.20 -4.51
C ALA A 48 5.21 7.17 -5.65
N GLY A 49 6.33 7.28 -6.36
CA GLY A 49 6.66 6.38 -7.48
C GLY A 49 7.00 4.97 -7.02
N HIS A 50 7.11 4.03 -7.97
CA HIS A 50 7.64 2.69 -7.68
C HIS A 50 9.11 2.74 -7.24
N GLU A 51 9.86 3.76 -7.66
CA GLU A 51 11.27 3.97 -7.27
C GLU A 51 11.48 4.08 -5.77
N TYR A 52 10.61 4.80 -5.08
CA TYR A 52 10.69 4.88 -3.62
C TYR A 52 10.48 3.52 -2.95
N LEU A 53 9.52 2.73 -3.45
CA LEU A 53 9.28 1.36 -2.94
C LEU A 53 10.47 0.44 -3.26
N MET A 54 11.10 0.61 -4.42
CA MET A 54 12.31 -0.15 -4.77
C MET A 54 13.44 0.17 -3.79
N ALA A 55 13.67 1.45 -3.49
CA ALA A 55 14.70 1.86 -2.56
C ALA A 55 14.49 1.28 -1.15
N VAL A 56 13.24 1.24 -0.69
CA VAL A 56 12.91 0.62 0.60
C VAL A 56 13.15 -0.89 0.60
N LEU A 57 12.83 -1.58 -0.51
CA LEU A 57 13.05 -3.03 -0.60
C LEU A 57 14.53 -3.41 -0.67
N LEU A 58 15.36 -2.60 -1.33
CA LEU A 58 16.79 -2.87 -1.51
C LEU A 58 17.66 -2.28 -0.40
N GLY A 59 17.17 -1.26 0.32
CA GLY A 59 17.95 -0.51 1.31
C GLY A 59 18.85 0.57 0.70
N HIS A 60 18.85 0.73 -0.62
CA HIS A 60 19.52 1.79 -1.36
C HIS A 60 18.75 2.11 -2.65
N GLU A 61 19.02 3.26 -3.25
CA GLU A 61 18.41 3.63 -4.54
C GLU A 61 19.14 2.86 -5.67
N PRO A 62 18.44 2.01 -6.45
CA PRO A 62 19.06 1.29 -7.56
C PRO A 62 19.24 2.21 -8.78
N ASP A 63 20.35 2.06 -9.49
CA ASP A 63 20.62 2.85 -10.69
C ASP A 63 19.62 2.50 -11.83
N PRO A 64 18.93 3.49 -12.42
CA PRO A 64 17.99 3.26 -13.51
C PRO A 64 18.62 2.52 -14.70
N GLY A 65 17.92 1.52 -15.23
CA GLY A 65 18.36 0.74 -16.39
C GLY A 65 19.32 -0.41 -16.07
N THR A 66 19.69 -0.61 -14.80
CA THR A 66 20.45 -1.79 -14.38
C THR A 66 19.56 -3.05 -14.27
N PRO A 67 20.15 -4.25 -14.33
CA PRO A 67 19.42 -5.50 -14.07
C PRO A 67 18.75 -5.54 -12.69
N GLU A 68 19.39 -4.95 -11.67
CA GLU A 68 18.85 -4.84 -10.32
C GLU A 68 17.60 -3.95 -10.28
N TRP A 69 17.65 -2.79 -10.95
CA TRP A 69 16.50 -1.90 -11.07
C TRP A 69 15.30 -2.59 -11.73
N GLU A 70 15.52 -3.32 -12.82
CA GLU A 70 14.45 -4.08 -13.49
C GLU A 70 13.88 -5.20 -12.60
N ALA A 71 14.75 -5.90 -11.86
CA ALA A 71 14.32 -6.95 -10.92
C ALA A 71 13.49 -6.36 -9.77
N ALA A 72 13.94 -5.26 -9.17
CA ALA A 72 13.24 -4.55 -8.10
C ALA A 72 11.89 -4.01 -8.60
N ARG A 73 11.86 -3.42 -9.81
CA ARG A 73 10.63 -2.92 -10.43
C ARG A 73 9.61 -4.02 -10.60
N LYS A 74 9.99 -5.17 -11.15
CA LYS A 74 9.10 -6.33 -11.31
C LYS A 74 8.62 -6.86 -9.97
N ARG A 75 9.48 -6.87 -8.94
CA ARG A 75 9.11 -7.28 -7.58
C ARG A 75 8.06 -6.35 -6.97
N VAL A 76 8.23 -5.04 -7.09
CA VAL A 76 7.26 -4.03 -6.64
C VAL A 76 5.94 -4.20 -7.41
N GLN A 77 5.98 -4.32 -8.73
CA GLN A 77 4.78 -4.49 -9.55
C GLN A 77 3.97 -5.73 -9.19
N ARG A 78 4.64 -6.89 -9.01
CA ARG A 78 3.98 -8.13 -8.56
C ARG A 78 3.33 -7.95 -7.21
N SER A 79 4.04 -7.33 -6.28
CA SER A 79 3.54 -7.10 -4.92
C SER A 79 2.33 -6.17 -4.91
N ILE A 80 2.36 -5.07 -5.67
CA ILE A 80 1.20 -4.19 -5.86
C ILE A 80 0.02 -4.97 -6.46
N GLY A 81 0.26 -5.82 -7.46
CA GLY A 81 -0.78 -6.70 -8.03
C GLY A 81 -1.42 -7.60 -6.98
N ARG A 82 -0.62 -8.21 -6.09
CA ARG A 82 -1.12 -9.03 -4.98
C ARG A 82 -1.90 -8.21 -3.95
N LEU A 83 -1.43 -7.01 -3.61
CA LEU A 83 -2.10 -6.12 -2.67
C LEU A 83 -3.46 -5.64 -3.20
N ILE A 84 -3.56 -5.36 -4.51
CA ILE A 84 -4.84 -5.06 -5.17
C ILE A 84 -5.76 -6.29 -5.16
N ALA A 85 -5.25 -7.47 -5.52
CA ALA A 85 -6.03 -8.70 -5.50
C ALA A 85 -6.54 -9.05 -4.09
N ALA A 86 -5.77 -8.71 -3.05
CA ALA A 86 -6.16 -8.85 -1.65
C ALA A 86 -7.13 -7.76 -1.15
N GLY A 87 -7.51 -6.79 -2.00
CA GLY A 87 -8.39 -5.68 -1.62
C GLY A 87 -7.78 -4.62 -0.70
N THR A 88 -6.50 -4.76 -0.34
CA THR A 88 -5.82 -3.86 0.61
C THR A 88 -5.53 -2.47 0.03
N ILE A 89 -5.36 -2.39 -1.29
CA ILE A 89 -5.16 -1.12 -2.01
C ILE A 89 -5.99 -1.11 -3.29
N GLU A 90 -6.35 0.09 -3.73
CA GLU A 90 -7.07 0.36 -4.97
C GLU A 90 -6.25 1.35 -5.82
N ARG A 91 -6.19 1.16 -7.14
CA ARG A 91 -5.58 2.14 -8.04
C ARG A 91 -6.60 3.25 -8.35
N VAL A 92 -6.27 4.50 -8.03
CA VAL A 92 -7.20 5.65 -8.14
C VAL A 92 -7.16 6.29 -9.53
N ASP A 93 -5.97 6.41 -10.12
CA ASP A 93 -5.79 7.05 -11.43
C ASP A 93 -5.09 6.12 -12.43
N ASN A 94 -5.62 6.07 -13.65
CA ASN A 94 -4.92 5.63 -14.85
C ASN A 94 -4.17 6.82 -15.49
N ALA A 95 -3.43 7.59 -14.69
CA ALA A 95 -2.70 8.75 -15.22
C ALA A 95 -1.75 8.28 -16.34
N THR A 96 -1.89 8.91 -17.51
CA THR A 96 -1.28 8.58 -18.82
C THR A 96 0.25 8.78 -18.87
N GLY A 97 0.92 8.58 -17.74
CA GLY A 97 2.37 8.63 -17.59
C GLY A 97 2.74 7.84 -16.35
N GLN A 98 3.45 6.72 -16.55
CA GLN A 98 3.91 5.74 -15.55
C GLN A 98 4.65 6.30 -14.31
N LYS A 99 4.86 7.61 -14.20
CA LYS A 99 5.71 8.22 -13.17
C LYS A 99 5.00 8.50 -11.84
N ARG A 100 3.66 8.62 -11.80
CA ARG A 100 2.93 8.96 -10.56
C ARG A 100 1.55 8.31 -10.45
N THR A 101 1.51 6.98 -10.47
CA THR A 101 0.27 6.23 -10.20
C THR A 101 -0.20 6.46 -8.76
N ARG A 102 -1.46 6.82 -8.58
CA ARG A 102 -2.07 7.00 -7.25
C ARG A 102 -2.72 5.72 -6.78
N TYR A 103 -2.46 5.35 -5.53
CA TYR A 103 -3.09 4.19 -4.89
C TYR A 103 -3.81 4.64 -3.63
N ARG A 104 -5.08 4.28 -3.48
CA ARG A 104 -5.86 4.47 -2.26
C ARG A 104 -5.66 3.23 -1.39
N ILE A 105 -5.37 3.47 -0.12
CA ILE A 105 -5.17 2.40 0.86
C ILE A 105 -6.50 2.15 1.57
N ARG A 106 -6.97 0.91 1.55
CA ARG A 106 -8.21 0.48 2.20
C ARG A 106 -7.87 -0.19 3.52
N LEU A 107 -7.62 0.64 4.55
CA LEU A 107 -7.38 0.16 5.92
C LEU A 107 -8.68 -0.03 6.72
N ASP A 108 -9.78 0.50 6.21
CA ASP A 108 -11.06 0.64 6.93
C ASP A 108 -12.02 -0.53 6.70
N GLU A 109 -11.81 -1.35 5.68
CA GLU A 109 -12.71 -2.46 5.35
C GLU A 109 -12.50 -3.69 6.24
N PHE A 110 -11.89 -3.51 7.42
CA PHE A 110 -12.22 -4.41 8.52
C PHE A 110 -13.63 -4.07 8.98
N ASN A 111 -14.58 -4.65 8.25
CA ASN A 111 -15.83 -5.13 8.79
C ASN A 111 -15.52 -5.65 10.19
N GLN A 112 -16.04 -5.01 11.23
CA GLN A 112 -16.03 -5.62 12.56
C GLN A 112 -16.50 -7.06 12.34
N PRO A 113 -15.82 -8.09 12.89
CA PRO A 113 -16.43 -9.41 12.87
C PRO A 113 -17.83 -9.20 13.45
N GLU A 114 -18.87 -9.56 12.70
CA GLU A 114 -20.22 -9.57 13.25
C GLU A 114 -20.13 -10.47 14.47
N LEU A 115 -20.07 -9.86 15.65
CA LEU A 115 -20.14 -10.59 16.89
C LEU A 115 -21.47 -11.33 16.80
N PRO A 116 -21.51 -12.64 17.05
CA PRO A 116 -22.78 -13.36 17.07
C PRO A 116 -23.69 -12.58 18.01
N THR A 117 -24.76 -12.03 17.47
CA THR A 117 -25.80 -11.41 18.28
C THR A 117 -26.35 -12.53 19.14
N GLU A 118 -25.97 -12.52 20.42
CA GLU A 118 -26.54 -13.42 21.42
C GLU A 118 -28.06 -13.32 21.28
N THR A 119 -28.64 -14.39 20.77
CA THR A 119 -30.08 -14.52 20.61
C THR A 119 -30.55 -15.03 21.97
N GLU A 120 -31.06 -14.11 22.80
CA GLU A 120 -31.84 -14.45 24.00
C GLU A 120 -33.19 -15.09 23.63
#